data_AF-A0A7C3G4A7-F1
#
_entry.id   AF-A0A7C3G4A7-F1
#
_cell.length_a   1.000
_cell.length_b   1.000
_cell.length_c   1.000
_cell.angle_alpha   90.00
_cell.angle_beta   90.00
_cell.angle_gamma   90.00
#
_symmetry.space_group_name_H-M   'P 1'
#
loop_
_entity.id
_entity.type
_entity.pdbx_description
1 polymer ?
#
loop_
_entity_poly.entity_id
_entity_poly.type
_entity_poly.pdbx_seq_one_letter_code
_entity_poly.pdbx_strand_id
1 'polypeptide(L)' 'ADSLDIVELIMGLEDEFGLEISDEEAEKIRTVGDAVEFIKARLG' A
#
# COMPACT_ATOMS: atom_id res chain seq x y z
N ALA A 1 7.06 -0.73 -14.39
CA ALA A 1 6.01 -0.37 -13.44
C ALA A 1 5.17 0.67 -14.13
N ASP A 2 4.17 0.20 -14.87
CA ASP A 2 3.11 1.10 -15.32
C ASP A 2 2.24 1.41 -14.10
N SER A 3 1.45 2.48 -14.12
CA SER A 3 0.64 2.89 -12.95
C SER A 3 -0.33 1.79 -12.48
N LEU A 4 -0.69 0.86 -13.36
CA LEU A 4 -1.54 -0.30 -13.08
C LEU A 4 -0.89 -1.35 -12.16
N ASP A 5 0.43 -1.56 -12.27
CA ASP A 5 1.14 -2.55 -11.43
C ASP A 5 1.11 -2.14 -9.95
N ILE A 6 1.09 -0.84 -9.68
CA ILE A 6 1.02 -0.28 -8.33
C ILE A 6 -0.40 -0.41 -7.76
N VAL A 7 -1.42 -0.18 -8.58
CA VAL A 7 -2.82 -0.32 -8.15
C VAL A 7 -3.13 -1.75 -7.72
N GLU A 8 -2.68 -2.76 -8.49
CA GLU A 8 -2.89 -4.17 -8.13
C GLU A 8 -2.17 -4.55 -6.82
N LEU A 9 -0.97 -4.01 -6.60
CA LEU A 9 -0.25 -4.19 -5.34
C LEU A 9 -1.02 -3.61 -4.15
N ILE A 10 -1.53 -2.38 -4.28
CA ILE A 10 -2.29 -1.71 -3.20
C ILE A 10 -3.57 -2.49 -2.88
N MET A 11 -4.34 -2.88 -3.90
CA MET A 11 -5.56 -3.68 -3.70
C MET A 11 -5.26 -5.01 -3.00
N GLY A 12 -4.16 -5.69 -3.36
CA GLY A 12 -3.74 -6.93 -2.69
C GLY A 12 -3.36 -6.72 -1.22
N LEU A 13 -2.76 -5.58 -0.88
CA LEU A 13 -2.44 -5.22 0.51
C LEU A 13 -3.70 -4.88 1.31
N GLU A 14 -4.68 -4.20 0.70
CA GLU A 14 -5.98 -3.91 1.31
C GLU A 14 -6.73 -5.21 1.64
N ASP A 15 -6.82 -6.14 0.70
CA ASP A 15 -7.52 -7.41 0.87
C ASP A 15 -6.83 -8.33 1.90
N GLU A 16 -5.50 -8.49 1.84
CA GLU A 16 -4.75 -9.42 2.71
C GLU A 16 -4.76 -8.97 4.17
N PHE A 17 -4.67 -7.65 4.42
CA PHE A 17 -4.57 -7.10 5.77
C PHE A 17 -5.87 -6.45 6.26
N GLY A 18 -6.93 -6.43 5.43
CA GLY A 18 -8.20 -5.76 5.74
C GLY A 18 -8.03 -4.26 5.95
N LEU A 19 -7.14 -3.64 5.18
CA LEU A 19 -6.80 -2.22 5.26
C LEU A 19 -7.55 -1.43 4.18
N GLU A 20 -7.63 -0.12 4.38
CA GLU A 20 -8.09 0.81 3.35
C GLU A 20 -6.98 1.85 3.16
N ILE A 21 -6.48 1.97 1.93
CA ILE A 21 -5.35 2.82 1.55
C ILE A 21 -5.88 3.90 0.62
N SER A 22 -5.90 5.14 1.10
CA SER A 22 -6.32 6.27 0.27
C SER A 22 -5.29 6.57 -0.84
N ASP A 23 -5.74 7.19 -1.93
CA ASP A 23 -4.85 7.64 -3.02
C ASP A 23 -3.66 8.47 -2.50
N GLU A 24 -3.89 9.36 -1.53
CA GLU A 24 -2.83 10.18 -0.92
C GLU A 24 -1.82 9.36 -0.10
N GLU A 25 -2.24 8.24 0.48
CA GLU A 25 -1.35 7.30 1.18
C GLU A 25 -0.58 6.44 0.17
N ALA A 26 -1.25 5.96 -0.88
CA ALA A 26 -0.64 5.21 -1.97
C ALA A 26 0.45 6.04 -2.69
N GLU A 27 0.24 7.33 -2.92
CA GLU A 27 1.25 8.24 -3.51
C GLU A 27 2.53 8.38 -2.66
N LYS A 28 2.43 8.12 -1.35
CA LYS A 28 3.58 8.16 -0.42
C LYS A 28 4.35 6.84 -0.42
N ILE A 29 3.75 5.74 -0.87
CA ILE A 29 4.39 4.44 -1.00
C ILE A 29 5.19 4.40 -2.30
N ARG A 30 6.48 4.72 -2.23
CA ARG A 30 7.37 4.76 -3.41
C ARG A 30 8.29 3.55 -3.47
N THR A 31 8.54 2.93 -2.33
CA THR A 31 9.42 1.79 -2.17
C THR A 31 8.72 0.69 -1.38
N VAL A 32 9.25 -0.52 -1.49
CA VAL A 32 8.80 -1.65 -0.65
C VAL A 32 9.00 -1.35 0.84
N GLY A 33 10.03 -0.56 1.19
CA GLY A 33 10.25 -0.11 2.58
C GLY A 33 9.07 0.73 3.09
N ASP A 34 8.62 1.70 2.30
CA ASP A 34 7.49 2.58 2.66
C ASP A 34 6.22 1.76 2.88
N ALA A 35 5.96 0.75 2.01
CA ALA A 35 4.82 -0.14 2.15
C ALA A 35 4.88 -0.94 3.45
N VAL A 36 6.04 -1.50 3.79
CA VAL A 36 6.25 -2.28 5.02
C VAL A 36 6.06 -1.39 6.27
N GLU A 37 6.58 -0.17 6.25
CA GLU A 37 6.39 0.77 7.36
C GLU A 37 4.92 1.18 7.51
N PHE A 38 4.22 1.45 6.40
CA PHE A 38 2.80 1.76 6.38
C PHE A 38 1.96 0.65 7.03
N ILE A 39 2.17 -0.60 6.61
CA ILE A 39 1.44 -1.77 7.13
C ILE A 39 1.72 -1.94 8.64
N LYS A 40 2.98 -1.83 9.05
CA LYS A 40 3.35 -1.91 10.48
C LYS A 40 2.69 -0.82 11.33
N ALA A 41 2.56 0.39 10.81
CA ALA A 41 1.94 1.50 11.52
C ALA A 41 0.41 1.32 11.69
N ARG A 42 -0.25 0.58 10.79
CA ARG A 42 -1.68 0.29 10.84
C ARG A 42 -2.05 -0.95 11.68
N LEU A 43 -1.15 -1.93 11.76
CA LEU A 43 -1.37 -3.19 12.49
C LEU A 43 -0.84 -3.18 13.93
N GLY A 44 -0.12 -2.14 14.34
CA GLY A 44 0.40 -1.94 15.70
C GLY A 44 -0.54 -1.12 16.57
#